data_AF-A0A922SHG1-F1
#
_entry.id   AF-A0A922SHG1-F1
#
_cell.length_a   1.000
_cell.length_b   1.000
_cell.length_c   1.000
_cell.angle_alpha   90.00
_cell.angle_beta   90.00
_cell.angle_gamma   90.00
#
_symmetry.space_group_name_H-M   'P 1'
#
loop_
_entity.id
_entity.type
_entity.pdbx_description
1 polymer ?
#
loop_
_entity_poly.entity_id
_entity_poly.type
_entity_poly.pdbx_seq_one_letter_code
_entity_poly.pdbx_strand_id
1 'polypeptide(L)'
;MPLGLARVSKRDKFDWKVIGSATLILARLKRTRNKRRETDKQRKERRAAARQRYHELLGDASTHLSQERNRIQEIRGTWSDEQRAARVEQDRLRRNVNQLLTSDEESTVYDIEEQPWLKKEGSEFMYNVAINYAAYGNIGALEEVCAHCQARKWKGEPNGMCCASETRRGECSTARQSRLDTMRTQNAMSRSQESAEAHEMRLSIDRERHAKSRASETFTQRETRLSSQRNRTDVARSCESVDGRQARLESDRERHAESRASETYTQRETRLSSQRSRIDAARSYESVEARQIRLESDRDRHADSRASETYTQREARLCLQRSRASFSRSIEDDEERETRSRRDRSQHALSRSLETDEQREERRAARQRYHELLGDASTHLSQERDRIQEIRGTWSDEQRAAQVEQDRLRRNVNQLSTSDEESTVYDIEEQPWLNKEGSGFMYNVAINYAAYGNIGALEEVCAHCQARKWKGEPNGMCCASGK
;
A
#
# COMPACT_ATOMS: atom_id res chain seq x y z
N MET A 1 -64.42 85.40 -21.20
CA MET A 1 -64.41 85.49 -22.67
C MET A 1 -63.30 86.46 -23.07
N PRO A 2 -62.39 86.18 -24.02
CA PRO A 2 -62.34 85.07 -25.00
C PRO A 2 -61.13 84.10 -24.80
N LEU A 3 -61.28 82.79 -25.06
CA LEU A 3 -60.80 82.00 -26.25
C LEU A 3 -59.26 81.95 -26.38
N GLY A 4 -58.52 80.84 -26.51
CA GLY A 4 -58.76 79.43 -26.87
C GLY A 4 -57.51 78.92 -27.64
N LEU A 5 -57.30 77.59 -27.72
CA LEU A 5 -56.29 76.82 -28.51
C LEU A 5 -54.91 76.59 -27.83
N ALA A 6 -54.23 75.44 -27.90
CA ALA A 6 -54.49 74.14 -28.51
C ALA A 6 -53.59 73.03 -27.91
N ARG A 7 -54.04 71.79 -28.13
CA ARG A 7 -53.45 70.47 -27.86
C ARG A 7 -51.95 70.35 -28.18
N VAL A 8 -51.19 69.78 -27.22
CA VAL A 8 -49.88 69.18 -27.47
C VAL A 8 -50.03 67.68 -27.80
N SER A 9 -49.28 67.31 -28.84
CA SER A 9 -49.22 66.04 -29.56
C SER A 9 -48.52 64.91 -28.78
N LYS A 10 -48.93 63.68 -29.13
CA LYS A 10 -48.32 62.37 -28.84
C LYS A 10 -46.78 62.34 -29.01
N ARG A 11 -46.10 61.67 -28.06
CA ARG A 11 -44.79 60.95 -28.08
C ARG A 11 -44.27 61.00 -26.63
N ASP A 12 -43.94 59.94 -25.88
CA ASP A 12 -43.57 58.56 -26.17
C ASP A 12 -44.02 57.69 -24.99
N LYS A 13 -44.71 56.57 -25.27
CA LYS A 13 -44.89 55.50 -24.27
C LYS A 13 -43.55 54.77 -24.17
N PHE A 14 -42.72 55.18 -23.21
CA PHE A 14 -41.54 54.42 -22.81
C PHE A 14 -41.97 53.03 -22.31
N ASP A 15 -41.58 51.99 -23.05
CA ASP A 15 -41.99 50.61 -22.82
C ASP A 15 -41.20 50.00 -21.65
N TRP A 16 -41.77 50.07 -20.45
CA TRP A 16 -41.18 49.54 -19.20
C TRP A 16 -40.96 48.01 -19.21
N LYS A 17 -41.47 47.28 -20.21
CA LYS A 17 -41.29 45.81 -20.33
C LYS A 17 -39.86 45.40 -20.75
N VAL A 18 -39.13 46.26 -21.46
CA VAL A 18 -37.75 45.95 -21.90
C VAL A 18 -36.76 46.03 -20.74
N ILE A 19 -36.96 46.97 -19.80
CA ILE A 19 -36.07 47.19 -18.65
C ILE A 19 -36.20 46.07 -17.59
N GLY A 20 -37.41 45.53 -17.39
CA GLY A 20 -37.64 44.37 -16.51
C GLY A 20 -36.94 43.09 -17.01
N SER A 21 -36.84 42.93 -18.33
CA SER A 21 -36.16 41.77 -18.95
C SER A 21 -34.63 41.90 -18.85
N ALA A 22 -34.09 43.11 -19.05
CA ALA A 22 -32.66 43.39 -18.94
C ALA A 22 -32.12 43.22 -17.51
N THR A 23 -32.89 43.63 -16.50
CA THR A 23 -32.51 43.46 -15.07
C THR A 23 -32.51 41.99 -14.64
N LEU A 24 -33.47 41.18 -15.12
CA LEU A 24 -33.49 39.73 -14.93
C LEU A 24 -32.31 39.02 -15.60
N ILE A 25 -31.95 39.42 -16.82
CA ILE A 25 -30.78 38.88 -17.54
C ILE A 25 -29.47 39.23 -16.82
N LEU A 26 -29.31 40.48 -16.37
CA LEU A 26 -28.13 40.91 -15.60
C LEU A 26 -28.02 40.19 -14.25
N ALA A 27 -29.13 39.96 -13.55
CA ALA A 27 -29.15 39.19 -12.31
C ALA A 27 -28.75 37.71 -12.54
N ARG A 28 -29.18 37.12 -13.65
CA ARG A 28 -28.82 35.74 -14.04
C ARG A 28 -27.35 35.64 -14.43
N LEU A 29 -26.80 36.61 -15.15
CA LEU A 29 -25.38 36.71 -15.50
C LEU A 29 -24.49 36.96 -14.27
N LYS A 30 -24.95 37.76 -13.29
CA LYS A 30 -24.24 37.93 -12.01
C LYS A 30 -24.20 36.63 -11.21
N ARG A 31 -25.31 35.88 -11.15
CA ARG A 31 -25.34 34.57 -10.47
C ARG A 31 -24.42 33.55 -11.13
N THR A 32 -24.41 33.46 -12.46
CA THR A 32 -23.51 32.52 -13.16
C THR A 32 -22.04 32.92 -13.01
N ARG A 33 -21.73 34.22 -13.01
CA ARG A 33 -20.38 34.72 -12.75
C ARG A 33 -19.90 34.45 -11.32
N ASN A 34 -20.77 34.62 -10.33
CA ASN A 34 -20.45 34.29 -8.94
C ASN A 34 -20.25 32.78 -8.75
N LYS A 35 -21.10 31.94 -9.37
CA LYS A 35 -20.95 30.48 -9.33
C LYS A 35 -19.62 30.02 -9.95
N ARG A 36 -19.20 30.63 -11.07
CA ARG A 36 -17.89 30.37 -11.69
C ARG A 36 -16.72 30.78 -10.79
N ARG A 37 -16.81 31.94 -10.15
CA ARG A 37 -15.79 32.41 -9.18
C ARG A 37 -15.65 31.46 -8.00
N GLU A 38 -16.77 30.95 -7.48
CA GLU A 38 -16.76 29.99 -6.37
C GLU A 38 -16.13 28.65 -6.78
N THR A 39 -16.47 28.14 -7.97
CA THR A 39 -15.84 26.92 -8.49
C THR A 39 -14.34 27.09 -8.77
N ASP A 40 -13.91 28.28 -9.20
CA ASP A 40 -12.50 28.58 -9.41
C ASP A 40 -11.73 28.74 -8.08
N LYS A 41 -12.37 29.31 -7.05
CA LYS A 41 -11.84 29.38 -5.69
C LYS A 41 -11.63 27.98 -5.11
N GLN A 42 -12.65 27.12 -5.18
CA GLN A 42 -12.56 25.72 -4.75
C GLN A 42 -11.49 24.94 -5.53
N ARG A 43 -11.35 25.17 -6.85
CA ARG A 43 -10.28 24.55 -7.65
C ARG A 43 -8.88 25.00 -7.22
N LYS A 44 -8.70 26.28 -6.87
CA LYS A 44 -7.42 26.80 -6.36
C LYS A 44 -7.10 26.20 -4.99
N GLU A 45 -8.06 26.14 -4.09
CA GLU A 45 -7.89 25.53 -2.75
C GLU A 45 -7.54 24.03 -2.86
N ARG A 46 -8.23 23.27 -3.74
CA ARG A 46 -7.89 21.86 -3.97
C ARG A 46 -6.48 21.68 -4.54
N ARG A 47 -6.02 22.58 -5.42
CA ARG A 47 -4.64 22.57 -5.93
C ARG A 47 -3.62 22.93 -4.85
N ALA A 48 -3.92 23.88 -3.97
CA ALA A 48 -3.06 24.25 -2.85
C ALA A 48 -2.94 23.10 -1.83
N ALA A 49 -4.06 22.48 -1.47
CA ALA A 49 -4.08 21.31 -0.59
C ALA A 49 -3.33 20.10 -1.18
N ALA A 50 -3.44 19.88 -2.51
CA ALA A 50 -2.67 18.83 -3.19
C ALA A 50 -1.15 19.10 -3.15
N ARG A 51 -0.73 20.38 -3.27
CA ARG A 51 0.68 20.78 -3.14
C ARG A 51 1.19 20.58 -1.71
N GLN A 52 0.42 20.94 -0.69
CA GLN A 52 0.79 20.70 0.71
C GLN A 52 0.98 19.20 0.99
N ARG A 53 0.03 18.36 0.58
CA ARG A 53 0.15 16.90 0.72
C ARG A 53 1.38 16.34 0.00
N TYR A 54 1.71 16.87 -1.17
CA TYR A 54 2.92 16.46 -1.88
C TYR A 54 4.20 16.84 -1.12
N HIS A 55 4.25 18.04 -0.52
CA HIS A 55 5.38 18.46 0.31
C HIS A 55 5.50 17.67 1.62
N GLU A 56 4.39 17.34 2.28
CA GLU A 56 4.36 16.46 3.45
C GLU A 56 4.90 15.07 3.11
N LEU A 57 4.43 14.46 2.02
CA LEU A 57 4.92 13.16 1.55
C LEU A 57 6.41 13.16 1.22
N LEU A 58 6.93 14.26 0.66
CA LEU A 58 8.38 14.41 0.41
C LEU A 58 9.17 14.58 1.72
N GLY A 59 8.61 15.31 2.70
CA GLY A 59 9.18 15.43 4.03
C GLY A 59 9.28 14.08 4.74
N ASP A 60 8.18 13.31 4.74
CA ASP A 60 8.10 11.97 5.33
C ASP A 60 9.02 10.98 4.63
N ALA A 61 9.15 11.06 3.30
CA ALA A 61 10.09 10.23 2.55
C ALA A 61 11.55 10.58 2.90
N SER A 62 11.87 11.87 3.06
CA SER A 62 13.21 12.33 3.44
C SER A 62 13.59 11.88 4.85
N THR A 63 12.68 12.01 5.81
CA THR A 63 12.89 11.55 7.20
C THR A 63 13.03 10.03 7.27
N HIS A 64 12.19 9.28 6.54
CA HIS A 64 12.30 7.82 6.46
C HIS A 64 13.63 7.38 5.84
N LEU A 65 14.09 8.03 4.76
CA LEU A 65 15.39 7.73 4.14
C LEU A 65 16.57 8.06 5.08
N SER A 66 16.45 9.13 5.87
CA SER A 66 17.45 9.49 6.88
C SER A 66 17.51 8.46 8.01
N GLN A 67 16.36 8.05 8.54
CA GLN A 67 16.26 7.01 9.58
C GLN A 67 16.82 5.66 9.08
N GLU A 68 16.50 5.28 7.85
CA GLU A 68 16.99 4.03 7.28
C GLU A 68 18.50 4.08 7.02
N ARG A 69 19.04 5.24 6.61
CA ARG A 69 20.48 5.46 6.51
C ARG A 69 21.18 5.30 7.86
N ASN A 70 20.60 5.83 8.93
CA ASN A 70 21.14 5.69 10.29
C ASN A 70 21.10 4.24 10.77
N ARG A 71 19.99 3.52 10.55
CA ARG A 71 19.90 2.06 10.86
C ARG A 71 20.96 1.25 10.13
N ILE A 72 21.16 1.54 8.83
CA ILE A 72 22.19 0.86 8.04
C ILE A 72 23.59 1.17 8.58
N GLN A 73 23.84 2.39 9.07
CA GLN A 73 25.11 2.76 9.70
C GLN A 73 25.32 2.05 11.03
N GLU A 74 24.30 1.94 11.88
CA GLU A 74 24.36 1.19 13.14
C GLU A 74 24.66 -0.30 12.89
N ILE A 75 23.97 -0.91 11.94
CA ILE A 75 24.21 -2.30 11.55
C ILE A 75 25.65 -2.47 11.05
N ARG A 76 26.15 -1.57 10.20
CA ARG A 76 27.53 -1.61 9.69
C ARG A 76 28.58 -1.41 10.80
N GLY A 77 28.25 -0.69 11.87
CA GLY A 77 29.10 -0.54 13.06
C GLY A 77 29.33 -1.86 13.81
N THR A 78 28.39 -2.80 13.70
CA THR A 78 28.46 -4.12 14.35
C THR A 78 29.14 -5.22 13.52
N TRP A 79 29.57 -4.91 12.29
CA TRP A 79 30.15 -5.91 11.39
C TRP A 79 31.59 -6.26 11.77
N SER A 80 31.98 -7.51 11.51
CA SER A 80 33.38 -7.95 11.55
C SER A 80 34.16 -7.45 10.33
N ASP A 81 35.50 -7.46 10.40
CA ASP A 81 36.34 -6.98 9.30
C ASP A 81 36.17 -7.80 8.02
N GLU A 82 35.91 -9.10 8.14
CA GLU A 82 35.63 -10.01 7.03
C GLU A 82 34.31 -9.64 6.33
N GLN A 83 33.28 -9.28 7.09
CA GLN A 83 32.00 -8.80 6.57
C GLN A 83 32.11 -7.42 5.92
N ARG A 84 32.97 -6.54 6.47
CA ARG A 84 33.28 -5.24 5.84
C ARG A 84 33.99 -5.43 4.49
N ALA A 85 34.96 -6.32 4.40
CA ALA A 85 35.71 -6.60 3.18
C ALA A 85 34.82 -7.21 2.08
N ALA A 86 33.97 -8.18 2.42
CA ALA A 86 33.02 -8.79 1.48
C ALA A 86 32.05 -7.76 0.87
N ARG A 87 31.63 -6.76 1.66
CA ARG A 87 30.73 -5.71 1.17
C ARG A 87 31.40 -4.71 0.24
N VAL A 88 32.65 -4.35 0.49
CA VAL A 88 33.44 -3.47 -0.39
C VAL A 88 33.61 -4.14 -1.77
N GLU A 89 33.86 -5.44 -1.80
CA GLU A 89 34.00 -6.19 -3.05
C GLU A 89 32.65 -6.31 -3.79
N GLN A 90 31.54 -6.49 -3.07
CA GLN A 90 30.20 -6.48 -3.65
C GLN A 90 29.83 -5.11 -4.26
N ASP A 91 30.17 -4.00 -3.60
CA ASP A 91 29.93 -2.64 -4.11
C ASP A 91 30.88 -2.28 -5.28
N ARG A 92 32.07 -2.90 -5.36
CA ARG A 92 32.97 -2.83 -6.53
C ARG A 92 32.39 -3.58 -7.72
N LEU A 93 31.92 -4.80 -7.52
CA LEU A 93 31.28 -5.61 -8.57
C LEU A 93 30.03 -4.91 -9.14
N ARG A 94 29.20 -4.28 -8.27
CA ARG A 94 28.04 -3.49 -8.71
C ARG A 94 28.43 -2.30 -9.59
N ARG A 95 29.54 -1.61 -9.29
CA ARG A 95 30.03 -0.51 -10.12
C ARG A 95 30.52 -1.00 -11.49
N ASN A 96 31.23 -2.12 -11.53
CA ASN A 96 31.69 -2.72 -12.79
C ASN A 96 30.52 -3.16 -13.69
N VAL A 97 29.46 -3.73 -13.12
CA VAL A 97 28.25 -4.13 -13.88
C VAL A 97 27.53 -2.92 -14.47
N ASN A 98 27.42 -1.82 -13.71
CA ASN A 98 26.82 -0.60 -14.24
C ASN A 98 27.68 0.08 -15.32
N GLN A 99 29.00 -0.10 -15.29
CA GLN A 99 29.91 0.42 -16.33
C GLN A 99 29.79 -0.37 -17.63
N LEU A 100 29.62 -1.69 -17.55
CA LEU A 100 29.43 -2.58 -18.70
C LEU A 100 28.07 -2.41 -19.40
N LEU A 101 27.06 -1.88 -18.70
CA LEU A 101 25.73 -1.60 -19.27
C LEU A 101 25.65 -0.27 -20.04
N THR A 102 26.72 0.52 -20.06
CA THR A 102 26.76 1.86 -20.69
C THR A 102 27.68 1.96 -21.92
N SER A 103 28.36 0.88 -22.30
CA SER A 103 29.27 0.84 -23.45
C SER A 103 28.70 -0.06 -24.55
N ASP A 104 27.76 0.47 -25.33
CA ASP A 104 27.41 -0.08 -26.64
C ASP A 104 28.39 0.52 -27.67
N GLU A 105 29.45 -0.22 -28.00
CA GLU A 105 30.23 0.03 -29.21
C GLU A 105 29.79 -0.98 -30.29
N GLU A 106 29.26 -0.42 -31.38
CA GLU A 106 28.88 -1.08 -32.62
C GLU A 106 30.03 -1.95 -33.15
N SER A 107 29.82 -3.27 -33.18
CA SER A 107 30.70 -4.19 -33.91
C SER A 107 30.06 -4.52 -35.24
N THR A 108 30.69 -3.99 -36.29
CA THR A 108 30.38 -4.18 -37.70
C THR A 108 30.50 -5.65 -38.10
N VAL A 109 29.42 -6.17 -38.67
CA VAL A 109 29.35 -7.49 -39.29
C VAL A 109 30.16 -7.43 -40.59
N TYR A 110 31.29 -8.13 -40.63
CA TYR A 110 31.94 -8.50 -41.88
C TYR A 110 31.31 -9.81 -42.39
N ASP A 111 30.72 -9.73 -43.58
CA ASP A 111 30.33 -10.88 -44.39
C ASP A 111 31.57 -11.73 -44.68
N ILE A 112 31.56 -12.98 -44.17
CA ILE A 112 32.50 -14.02 -44.60
C ILE A 112 31.71 -14.95 -45.52
N GLU A 113 32.03 -14.86 -46.80
CA GLU A 113 31.59 -15.75 -47.86
C GLU A 113 31.77 -17.22 -47.47
N GLU A 114 30.74 -18.00 -47.77
CA GLU A 114 30.62 -19.43 -47.50
C GLU A 114 31.75 -20.25 -48.16
N GLN A 115 32.56 -20.92 -47.33
CA GLN A 115 33.48 -21.98 -47.76
C GLN A 115 32.89 -23.37 -47.41
N PRO A 116 32.59 -24.27 -48.37
CA PRO A 116 31.72 -25.43 -48.14
C PRO A 116 32.35 -26.70 -47.53
N TRP A 117 33.35 -26.61 -46.64
CA TRP A 117 34.01 -27.85 -46.15
C TRP A 117 34.49 -27.86 -44.70
N LEU A 118 34.20 -26.84 -43.89
CA LEU A 118 34.49 -26.83 -42.45
C LEU A 118 33.23 -26.76 -41.59
N LYS A 119 32.35 -27.75 -41.73
CA LYS A 119 31.40 -28.15 -40.69
C LYS A 119 31.27 -29.67 -40.68
N LYS A 120 31.91 -30.32 -39.70
CA LYS A 120 31.55 -31.64 -39.16
C LYS A 120 32.52 -32.07 -38.06
N GLU A 121 32.47 -31.40 -36.91
CA GLU A 121 32.81 -32.09 -35.67
C GLU A 121 31.63 -33.00 -35.31
N GLY A 122 31.76 -34.29 -35.64
CA GLY A 122 30.80 -35.32 -35.24
C GLY A 122 30.12 -36.14 -36.35
N SER A 123 30.69 -36.24 -37.55
CA SER A 123 30.21 -37.24 -38.53
C SER A 123 31.25 -38.31 -38.81
N GLU A 124 30.83 -39.56 -38.68
CA GLU A 124 31.45 -40.78 -39.22
C GLU A 124 32.19 -40.50 -40.55
N PHE A 125 33.51 -40.67 -40.53
CA PHE A 125 34.34 -40.64 -41.71
C PHE A 125 34.09 -41.94 -42.49
N MET A 126 33.14 -41.91 -43.42
CA MET A 126 32.99 -42.97 -44.43
C MET A 126 33.89 -42.61 -45.62
N TYR A 127 34.99 -43.34 -45.81
CA TYR A 127 35.85 -43.18 -46.98
C TYR A 127 35.08 -43.59 -48.24
N ASN A 128 34.96 -42.66 -49.19
CA ASN A 128 34.42 -42.97 -50.51
C ASN A 128 35.58 -43.47 -51.40
N VAL A 129 35.61 -44.77 -51.68
CA VAL A 129 36.65 -45.43 -52.48
C VAL A 129 36.72 -44.90 -53.92
N ALA A 130 35.70 -44.19 -54.39
CA ALA A 130 35.67 -43.58 -55.72
C ALA A 130 36.39 -42.22 -55.82
N ILE A 131 36.85 -41.63 -54.71
CA ILE A 131 37.49 -40.30 -54.70
C ILE A 131 39.02 -40.46 -54.64
N ASN A 132 39.72 -39.87 -55.61
CA ASN A 132 41.19 -39.79 -55.58
C ASN A 132 41.63 -38.62 -54.70
N TYR A 133 41.87 -38.90 -53.42
CA TYR A 133 42.27 -37.89 -52.42
C TYR A 133 43.70 -37.34 -52.64
N ALA A 134 44.51 -37.96 -53.51
CA ALA A 134 45.86 -37.45 -53.84
C ALA A 134 45.83 -36.11 -54.60
N ALA A 135 44.66 -35.71 -55.13
CA ALA A 135 44.47 -34.42 -55.80
C ALA A 135 44.27 -33.24 -54.81
N TYR A 136 44.04 -33.52 -53.52
CA TYR A 136 43.85 -32.51 -52.48
C TYR A 136 45.07 -32.52 -51.55
N GLY A 137 45.87 -31.46 -51.63
CA GLY A 137 47.25 -31.40 -51.12
C GLY A 137 47.50 -31.92 -49.69
N ASN A 138 48.67 -32.55 -49.54
CA ASN A 138 49.30 -33.05 -48.31
C ASN A 138 48.55 -34.12 -47.49
N ILE A 139 47.61 -34.82 -48.10
CA ILE A 139 47.20 -36.15 -47.63
C ILE A 139 47.82 -37.11 -48.64
N GLY A 140 48.80 -37.93 -48.24
CA GLY A 140 49.65 -38.78 -49.11
C GLY A 140 48.90 -39.76 -50.04
N ALA A 141 49.25 -41.04 -50.06
CA ALA A 141 48.39 -42.03 -50.70
C ALA A 141 48.01 -43.12 -49.69
N LEU A 142 46.81 -43.67 -49.87
CA LEU A 142 46.26 -44.82 -49.13
C LEU A 142 47.03 -46.09 -49.56
N GLU A 143 48.29 -46.18 -49.13
CA GLU A 143 49.25 -47.19 -49.60
C GLU A 143 49.44 -48.35 -48.62
N GLU A 144 49.10 -48.18 -47.34
CA GLU A 144 49.23 -49.25 -46.35
C GLU A 144 47.92 -50.02 -46.21
N VAL A 145 47.99 -51.34 -46.11
CA VAL A 145 46.82 -52.18 -45.86
C VAL A 145 46.74 -52.46 -44.36
N CYS A 146 45.60 -52.18 -43.75
CA CYS A 146 45.40 -52.50 -42.33
C CYS A 146 45.42 -54.02 -42.14
N ALA A 147 46.31 -54.50 -41.27
CA ALA A 147 46.49 -55.93 -40.99
C ALA A 147 45.23 -56.62 -40.40
N HIS A 148 44.26 -55.86 -39.89
CA HIS A 148 43.03 -56.38 -39.27
C HIS A 148 41.80 -56.38 -40.20
N CYS A 149 41.59 -55.33 -41.01
CA CYS A 149 40.40 -55.17 -41.87
C CYS A 149 40.71 -55.23 -43.38
N GLN A 150 41.98 -55.30 -43.77
CA GLN A 150 42.45 -55.18 -45.16
C GLN A 150 42.07 -53.87 -45.89
N ALA A 151 41.45 -52.89 -45.21
CA ALA A 151 41.22 -51.59 -45.79
C ALA A 151 42.54 -50.83 -45.97
N ARG A 152 42.63 -50.01 -47.02
CA ARG A 152 43.77 -49.11 -47.23
C ARG A 152 43.73 -47.99 -46.17
N LYS A 153 44.89 -47.63 -45.62
CA LYS A 153 45.11 -46.62 -44.58
C LYS A 153 46.29 -45.72 -44.95
N TRP A 154 46.43 -44.60 -44.24
CA TRP A 154 47.55 -43.68 -44.42
C TRP A 154 48.81 -44.17 -43.71
N LYS A 155 49.97 -43.84 -44.26
CA LYS A 155 51.26 -44.13 -43.64
C LYS A 155 51.40 -43.38 -42.32
N GLY A 156 51.45 -44.10 -41.20
CA GLY A 156 51.50 -43.53 -39.84
C GLY A 156 50.17 -43.47 -39.07
N GLU A 157 49.08 -43.97 -39.65
CA GLU A 157 47.78 -44.01 -38.97
C GLU A 157 47.74 -45.15 -37.91
N PRO A 158 47.40 -44.86 -36.63
CA PRO A 158 47.41 -45.85 -35.57
C PRO A 158 46.41 -46.98 -35.83
N ASN A 159 46.85 -48.22 -35.61
CA ASN A 159 46.02 -49.40 -35.83
C ASN A 159 44.73 -49.32 -34.97
N GLY A 160 43.56 -49.38 -35.61
CA GLY A 160 42.27 -49.42 -34.94
C GLY A 160 41.24 -48.39 -35.41
N MET A 161 41.63 -47.34 -36.14
CA MET A 161 40.67 -46.38 -36.69
C MET A 161 39.78 -46.96 -37.81
N CYS A 162 40.30 -47.82 -38.71
CA CYS A 162 39.49 -48.59 -39.67
C CYS A 162 38.60 -49.63 -38.97
N CYS A 163 39.20 -50.46 -38.11
CA CYS A 163 38.59 -51.71 -37.64
C CYS A 163 37.54 -51.54 -36.55
N ALA A 164 37.46 -50.35 -35.93
CA ALA A 164 36.48 -50.07 -34.90
C ALA A 164 35.04 -50.06 -35.45
N SER A 165 34.86 -49.77 -36.74
CA SER A 165 33.52 -49.72 -37.35
C SER A 165 32.96 -51.11 -37.66
N GLU A 166 33.77 -52.02 -38.23
CA GLU A 166 33.37 -53.39 -38.58
C GLU A 166 33.20 -54.30 -37.36
N THR A 167 34.08 -54.20 -36.35
CA THR A 167 33.91 -54.94 -35.10
C THR A 167 32.65 -54.51 -34.35
N ARG A 168 32.31 -53.22 -34.34
CA ARG A 168 31.09 -52.70 -33.67
C ARG A 168 29.80 -52.96 -34.43
N ARG A 169 29.84 -53.07 -35.76
CA ARG A 169 28.66 -53.29 -36.61
C ARG A 169 28.10 -54.72 -36.46
N GLY A 170 28.94 -55.68 -36.04
CA GLY A 170 28.56 -57.07 -35.73
C GLY A 170 28.45 -57.41 -34.24
N GLU A 171 28.62 -56.43 -33.33
CA GLU A 171 28.48 -56.66 -31.89
C GLU A 171 27.05 -57.06 -31.53
N CYS A 172 26.89 -58.19 -30.83
CA CYS A 172 25.62 -58.53 -30.22
C CYS A 172 25.29 -57.59 -29.05
N SER A 173 24.00 -57.47 -28.70
CA SER A 173 23.53 -56.56 -27.64
C SER A 173 24.28 -56.75 -26.31
N THR A 174 24.58 -58.00 -25.95
CA THR A 174 25.30 -58.35 -24.71
C THR A 174 26.77 -57.94 -24.75
N ALA A 175 27.48 -58.17 -25.86
CA ALA A 175 28.88 -57.75 -26.03
C ALA A 175 29.00 -56.22 -26.02
N ARG A 176 28.07 -55.52 -26.69
CA ARG A 176 27.97 -54.06 -26.64
C ARG A 176 27.73 -53.57 -25.21
N GLN A 177 26.82 -54.21 -24.48
CA GLN A 177 26.51 -53.83 -23.09
C GLN A 177 27.72 -54.02 -22.18
N SER A 178 28.41 -55.16 -22.26
CA SER A 178 29.63 -55.43 -21.50
C SER A 178 30.71 -54.39 -21.77
N ARG A 179 30.95 -54.03 -23.05
CA ARG A 179 31.90 -52.98 -23.41
C ARG A 179 31.52 -51.61 -22.83
N LEU A 180 30.23 -51.24 -22.89
CA LEU A 180 29.74 -50.00 -22.30
C LEU A 180 29.90 -50.00 -20.78
N ASP A 181 29.67 -51.13 -20.11
CA ASP A 181 29.83 -51.27 -18.66
C ASP A 181 31.30 -51.15 -18.25
N THR A 182 32.23 -51.74 -19.01
CA THR A 182 33.67 -51.55 -18.82
C THR A 182 34.07 -50.08 -18.99
N MET A 183 33.55 -49.38 -20.00
CA MET A 183 33.83 -47.94 -20.15
C MET A 183 33.21 -47.10 -19.03
N ARG A 184 32.00 -47.43 -18.56
CA ARG A 184 31.36 -46.72 -17.43
C ARG A 184 32.16 -46.90 -16.14
N THR A 185 32.62 -48.12 -15.86
CA THR A 185 33.43 -48.42 -14.65
C THR A 185 34.78 -47.71 -14.70
N GLN A 186 35.48 -47.73 -15.83
CA GLN A 186 36.72 -46.97 -16.01
C GLN A 186 36.50 -45.47 -15.84
N ASN A 187 35.46 -44.90 -16.46
CA ASN A 187 35.13 -43.48 -16.31
C ASN A 187 34.74 -43.11 -14.88
N ALA A 188 34.03 -43.98 -14.16
CA ALA A 188 33.68 -43.78 -12.75
C ALA A 188 34.94 -43.79 -11.87
N MET A 189 35.88 -44.70 -12.12
CA MET A 189 37.17 -44.75 -11.44
C MET A 189 37.98 -43.47 -11.70
N SER A 190 38.10 -43.03 -12.96
CA SER A 190 38.78 -41.77 -13.29
C SER A 190 38.13 -40.55 -12.64
N ARG A 191 36.79 -40.49 -12.56
CA ARG A 191 36.07 -39.42 -11.85
C ARG A 191 36.27 -39.47 -10.34
N SER A 192 36.40 -40.66 -9.75
CA SER A 192 36.64 -40.82 -8.31
C SER A 192 38.06 -40.42 -7.88
N GLN A 193 39.02 -40.49 -8.81
CA GLN A 193 40.42 -40.10 -8.60
C GLN A 193 40.70 -38.66 -9.08
N GLU A 194 39.67 -37.94 -9.56
CA GLU A 194 39.78 -36.57 -10.04
C GLU A 194 40.09 -35.62 -8.88
N SER A 195 41.05 -34.70 -9.08
CA SER A 195 41.30 -33.64 -8.10
C SER A 195 40.16 -32.62 -8.12
N ALA A 196 39.98 -31.85 -7.04
CA ALA A 196 38.96 -30.80 -6.99
C ALA A 196 39.10 -29.77 -8.12
N GLU A 197 40.34 -29.41 -8.47
CA GLU A 197 40.64 -28.47 -9.56
C GLU A 197 40.30 -29.05 -10.93
N ALA A 198 40.66 -30.31 -11.18
CA ALA A 198 40.33 -31.00 -12.44
C ALA A 198 38.80 -31.17 -12.58
N HIS A 199 38.12 -31.48 -11.47
CA HIS A 199 36.67 -31.58 -11.42
C HIS A 199 36.00 -30.24 -11.74
N GLU A 200 36.47 -29.14 -11.15
CA GLU A 200 35.90 -27.82 -11.41
C GLU A 200 36.19 -27.34 -12.84
N MET A 201 37.39 -27.63 -13.36
CA MET A 201 37.73 -27.35 -14.76
C MET A 201 36.81 -28.12 -15.72
N ARG A 202 36.57 -29.41 -15.48
CA ARG A 202 35.64 -30.21 -16.28
C ARG A 202 34.21 -29.66 -16.21
N LEU A 203 33.72 -29.32 -15.02
CA LEU A 203 32.40 -28.69 -14.87
C LEU A 203 32.32 -27.33 -15.58
N SER A 204 33.38 -26.53 -15.55
CA SER A 204 33.45 -25.25 -16.25
C SER A 204 33.30 -25.45 -17.76
N ILE A 205 34.06 -26.39 -18.34
CA ILE A 205 33.98 -26.75 -19.76
C ILE A 205 32.57 -27.25 -20.12
N ASP A 206 31.96 -28.09 -19.28
CA ASP A 206 30.60 -28.60 -19.50
C ASP A 206 29.56 -27.46 -19.45
N ARG A 207 29.68 -26.53 -18.48
CA ARG A 207 28.81 -25.34 -18.39
C ARG A 207 28.94 -24.47 -19.65
N GLU A 208 30.15 -24.22 -20.13
CA GLU A 208 30.41 -23.44 -21.33
C GLU A 208 29.81 -24.10 -22.57
N ARG A 209 30.02 -25.42 -22.74
CA ARG A 209 29.44 -26.19 -23.85
C ARG A 209 27.92 -26.13 -23.83
N HIS A 210 27.29 -26.28 -22.67
CA HIS A 210 25.84 -26.17 -22.54
C HIS A 210 25.35 -24.75 -22.80
N ALA A 211 26.07 -23.71 -22.36
CA ALA A 211 25.72 -22.32 -22.65
C ALA A 211 25.77 -22.02 -24.15
N LYS A 212 26.85 -22.44 -24.84
CA LYS A 212 26.98 -22.31 -26.29
C LYS A 212 25.86 -23.04 -27.02
N SER A 213 25.59 -24.29 -26.65
CA SER A 213 24.49 -25.07 -27.23
C SER A 213 23.12 -24.41 -27.03
N ARG A 214 22.84 -23.85 -25.83
CA ARG A 214 21.57 -23.15 -25.54
C ARG A 214 21.45 -21.82 -26.28
N ALA A 215 22.55 -21.10 -26.49
CA ALA A 215 22.56 -19.85 -27.23
C ALA A 215 22.27 -20.07 -28.72
N SER A 216 22.71 -21.19 -29.28
CA SER A 216 22.44 -21.58 -30.67
C SER A 216 21.15 -22.39 -30.88
N GLU A 217 20.33 -22.59 -29.85
CA GLU A 217 19.08 -23.35 -29.97
C GLU A 217 18.09 -22.66 -30.90
N THR A 218 17.49 -23.41 -31.82
CA THR A 218 16.31 -22.94 -32.55
C THR A 218 15.09 -22.91 -31.64
N PHE A 219 14.04 -22.17 -32.03
CA PHE A 219 12.78 -22.12 -31.28
C PHE A 219 12.20 -23.53 -31.02
N THR A 220 12.21 -24.41 -32.01
CA THR A 220 11.67 -25.79 -31.89
C THR A 220 12.53 -26.66 -30.97
N GLN A 221 13.86 -26.54 -31.04
CA GLN A 221 14.77 -27.22 -30.12
C GLN A 221 14.58 -26.74 -28.68
N ARG A 222 14.40 -25.43 -28.49
CA ARG A 222 14.11 -24.84 -27.18
C ARG A 222 12.78 -25.33 -26.62
N GLU A 223 11.71 -25.34 -27.43
CA GLU A 223 10.40 -25.82 -27.00
C GLU A 223 10.41 -27.32 -26.66
N THR A 224 11.04 -28.16 -27.48
CA THR A 224 11.18 -29.60 -27.18
C THR A 224 11.97 -29.85 -25.90
N ARG A 225 13.07 -29.09 -25.66
CA ARG A 225 13.83 -29.15 -24.42
C ARG A 225 13.00 -28.70 -23.21
N LEU A 226 12.30 -27.57 -23.30
CA LEU A 226 11.47 -27.04 -22.21
C LEU A 226 10.28 -27.96 -21.92
N SER A 227 9.63 -28.51 -22.95
CA SER A 227 8.56 -29.50 -22.81
C SER A 227 9.06 -30.77 -22.11
N SER A 228 10.21 -31.30 -22.55
CA SER A 228 10.86 -32.44 -21.89
C SER A 228 11.23 -32.14 -20.44
N GLN A 229 11.68 -30.91 -20.15
CA GLN A 229 12.01 -30.48 -18.79
C GLN A 229 10.75 -30.39 -17.92
N ARG A 230 9.66 -29.80 -18.41
CA ARG A 230 8.35 -29.75 -17.70
C ARG A 230 7.85 -31.16 -17.37
N ASN A 231 7.88 -32.06 -18.35
CA ASN A 231 7.46 -33.46 -18.14
C ASN A 231 8.31 -34.15 -17.06
N ARG A 232 9.64 -33.99 -17.07
CA ARG A 232 10.50 -34.54 -16.01
C ARG A 232 10.18 -33.93 -14.65
N THR A 233 9.92 -32.62 -14.56
CA THR A 233 9.55 -31.98 -13.29
C THR A 233 8.18 -32.43 -12.81
N ASP A 234 7.23 -32.67 -13.71
CA ASP A 234 5.89 -33.13 -13.35
C ASP A 234 5.93 -34.58 -12.85
N VAL A 235 6.69 -35.46 -13.51
CA VAL A 235 6.94 -36.83 -13.04
C VAL A 235 7.67 -36.82 -11.69
N ALA A 236 8.69 -35.97 -11.51
CA ALA A 236 9.38 -35.86 -10.23
C ALA A 236 8.44 -35.38 -9.11
N ARG A 237 7.52 -34.44 -9.41
CA ARG A 237 6.51 -33.94 -8.45
C ARG A 237 5.39 -34.95 -8.17
N SER A 238 5.00 -35.77 -9.14
CA SER A 238 3.95 -36.77 -8.94
C SER A 238 4.43 -37.97 -8.10
N CYS A 239 5.73 -38.28 -8.16
CA CYS A 239 6.37 -39.30 -7.34
C CYS A 239 7.00 -38.74 -6.05
N GLU A 240 6.76 -37.47 -5.72
CA GLU A 240 7.31 -36.80 -4.55
C GLU A 240 6.72 -37.40 -3.26
N SER A 241 7.58 -37.69 -2.26
CA SER A 241 7.10 -38.09 -0.94
C SER A 241 6.41 -36.92 -0.24
N VAL A 242 5.57 -37.19 0.76
CA VAL A 242 4.90 -36.12 1.54
C VAL A 242 5.93 -35.18 2.18
N ASP A 243 7.00 -35.73 2.75
CA ASP A 243 8.09 -34.94 3.36
C ASP A 243 8.85 -34.13 2.31
N GLY A 244 9.13 -34.71 1.14
CA GLY A 244 9.75 -33.99 0.03
C GLY A 244 8.88 -32.82 -0.43
N ARG A 245 7.57 -33.04 -0.55
CA ARG A 245 6.58 -32.01 -0.90
C ARG A 245 6.54 -30.91 0.14
N GLN A 246 6.56 -31.26 1.42
CA GLN A 246 6.52 -30.29 2.51
C GLN A 246 7.80 -29.46 2.53
N ALA A 247 8.98 -30.08 2.42
CA ALA A 247 10.25 -29.38 2.36
C ALA A 247 10.32 -28.42 1.16
N ARG A 248 9.87 -28.86 -0.03
CA ARG A 248 9.82 -28.00 -1.21
C ARG A 248 8.88 -26.80 -1.04
N LEU A 249 7.68 -27.03 -0.50
CA LEU A 249 6.71 -25.95 -0.24
C LEU A 249 7.22 -24.99 0.82
N GLU A 250 7.94 -25.47 1.84
CA GLU A 250 8.56 -24.63 2.86
C GLU A 250 9.63 -23.73 2.24
N SER A 251 10.55 -24.30 1.46
CA SER A 251 11.56 -23.51 0.73
C SER A 251 10.93 -22.52 -0.27
N ASP A 252 9.79 -22.85 -0.90
CA ASP A 252 9.03 -21.92 -1.74
C ASP A 252 8.44 -20.76 -0.91
N ARG A 253 7.88 -21.04 0.28
CA ARG A 253 7.36 -20.01 1.19
C ARG A 253 8.46 -19.07 1.67
N GLU A 254 9.61 -19.60 2.07
CA GLU A 254 10.78 -18.84 2.52
C GLU A 254 11.26 -17.90 1.41
N ARG A 255 11.51 -18.42 0.20
CA ARG A 255 11.92 -17.59 -0.94
C ARG A 255 10.92 -16.48 -1.25
N HIS A 256 9.61 -16.76 -1.18
CA HIS A 256 8.59 -15.74 -1.39
C HIS A 256 8.54 -14.71 -0.26
N ALA A 257 8.76 -15.13 0.99
CA ALA A 257 8.83 -14.22 2.14
C ALA A 257 10.05 -13.30 2.03
N GLU A 258 11.22 -13.84 1.73
CA GLU A 258 12.46 -13.07 1.50
C GLU A 258 12.30 -12.08 0.35
N SER A 259 11.75 -12.54 -0.78
CA SER A 259 11.46 -11.67 -1.93
C SER A 259 10.52 -10.53 -1.57
N ARG A 260 9.45 -10.80 -0.79
CA ARG A 260 8.52 -9.76 -0.31
C ARG A 260 9.14 -8.82 0.72
N ALA A 261 10.03 -9.31 1.58
CA ALA A 261 10.72 -8.51 2.58
C ALA A 261 11.73 -7.54 1.93
N SER A 262 12.37 -7.97 0.86
CA SER A 262 13.32 -7.16 0.06
C SER A 262 12.66 -6.27 -1.00
N GLU A 263 11.33 -6.30 -1.10
CA GLU A 263 10.57 -5.62 -2.14
C GLU A 263 10.66 -4.09 -1.98
N THR A 264 10.98 -3.38 -3.07
CA THR A 264 10.92 -1.91 -3.07
C THR A 264 9.46 -1.44 -3.08
N TYR A 265 9.20 -0.20 -2.67
CA TYR A 265 7.85 0.38 -2.73
C TYR A 265 7.20 0.27 -4.12
N THR A 266 7.96 0.53 -5.19
CA THR A 266 7.44 0.45 -6.56
C THR A 266 7.12 -0.97 -6.98
N GLN A 267 7.95 -1.95 -6.62
CA GLN A 267 7.68 -3.38 -6.83
C GLN A 267 6.44 -3.83 -6.05
N ARG A 268 6.28 -3.36 -4.81
CA ARG A 268 5.10 -3.64 -3.99
C ARG A 268 3.83 -3.10 -4.62
N GLU A 269 3.85 -1.86 -5.10
CA GLU A 269 2.70 -1.26 -5.76
C GLU A 269 2.36 -1.97 -7.07
N THR A 270 3.34 -2.34 -7.89
CA THR A 270 3.05 -3.11 -9.12
C THR A 270 2.49 -4.49 -8.78
N ARG A 271 3.05 -5.20 -7.81
CA ARG A 271 2.52 -6.51 -7.36
C ARG A 271 1.10 -6.39 -6.81
N LEU A 272 0.81 -5.41 -5.96
CA LEU A 272 -0.52 -5.20 -5.39
C LEU A 272 -1.52 -4.76 -6.47
N SER A 273 -1.11 -3.91 -7.41
CA SER A 273 -1.92 -3.52 -8.56
C SER A 273 -2.27 -4.74 -9.41
N SER A 274 -1.27 -5.54 -9.81
CA SER A 274 -1.50 -6.79 -10.55
C SER A 274 -2.32 -7.81 -9.75
N GLN A 275 -2.20 -7.84 -8.42
CA GLN A 275 -3.03 -8.70 -7.57
C GLN A 275 -4.49 -8.24 -7.58
N ARG A 276 -4.76 -6.93 -7.45
CA ARG A 276 -6.11 -6.35 -7.54
C ARG A 276 -6.73 -6.65 -8.89
N SER A 277 -6.02 -6.39 -10.00
CA SER A 277 -6.50 -6.69 -11.35
C SER A 277 -6.85 -8.16 -11.55
N ARG A 278 -6.03 -9.09 -11.03
CA ARG A 278 -6.34 -10.53 -11.09
C ARG A 278 -7.57 -10.89 -10.26
N ILE A 279 -7.74 -10.30 -9.07
CA ILE A 279 -8.92 -10.52 -8.23
C ILE A 279 -10.17 -9.97 -8.91
N ASP A 280 -10.10 -8.78 -9.50
CA ASP A 280 -11.22 -8.16 -10.20
C ASP A 280 -11.61 -8.96 -11.44
N ALA A 281 -10.63 -9.44 -12.22
CA ALA A 281 -10.89 -10.34 -13.33
C ALA A 281 -11.50 -11.68 -12.87
N ALA A 282 -10.97 -12.28 -11.81
CA ALA A 282 -11.55 -13.51 -11.24
C ALA A 282 -13.00 -13.29 -10.77
N ARG A 283 -13.30 -12.12 -10.18
CA ARG A 283 -14.64 -11.74 -9.74
C ARG A 283 -15.58 -11.42 -10.89
N SER A 284 -15.10 -10.88 -12.01
CA SER A 284 -15.94 -10.60 -13.18
C SER A 284 -16.37 -11.87 -13.93
N TYR A 285 -15.57 -12.93 -13.85
CA TYR A 285 -15.88 -14.26 -14.39
C TYR A 285 -16.45 -15.22 -13.33
N GLU A 286 -16.77 -14.73 -12.14
CA GLU A 286 -17.34 -15.52 -11.04
C GLU A 286 -18.76 -15.99 -11.43
N SER A 287 -19.06 -17.29 -11.26
CA SER A 287 -20.43 -17.78 -11.41
C SER A 287 -21.31 -17.24 -10.29
N VAL A 288 -22.64 -17.25 -10.49
CA VAL A 288 -23.57 -16.75 -9.48
C VAL A 288 -23.49 -17.56 -8.19
N GLU A 289 -23.31 -18.87 -8.29
CA GLU A 289 -23.16 -19.80 -7.16
C GLU A 289 -21.86 -19.52 -6.41
N ALA A 290 -20.73 -19.38 -7.12
CA ALA A 290 -19.45 -19.04 -6.51
C ALA A 290 -19.52 -17.68 -5.78
N ARG A 291 -20.20 -16.70 -6.38
CA ARG A 291 -20.46 -15.40 -5.75
C ARG A 291 -21.30 -15.52 -4.49
N GLN A 292 -22.34 -16.36 -4.49
CA GLN A 292 -23.17 -16.59 -3.31
C GLN A 292 -22.36 -17.22 -2.18
N ILE A 293 -21.60 -18.28 -2.47
CA ILE A 293 -20.73 -18.96 -1.49
C ILE A 293 -19.71 -17.98 -0.89
N ARG A 294 -19.07 -17.15 -1.72
CA ARG A 294 -18.12 -16.14 -1.23
C ARG A 294 -18.81 -15.11 -0.34
N LEU A 295 -19.97 -14.59 -0.73
CA LEU A 295 -20.70 -13.61 0.08
C LEU A 295 -21.26 -14.20 1.38
N GLU A 296 -21.65 -15.46 1.38
CA GLU A 296 -22.04 -16.20 2.58
C GLU A 296 -20.85 -16.37 3.53
N SER A 297 -19.71 -16.86 3.00
CA SER A 297 -18.46 -16.94 3.76
C SER A 297 -18.00 -15.58 4.32
N ASP A 298 -18.22 -14.50 3.58
CA ASP A 298 -17.93 -13.13 4.06
C ASP A 298 -18.88 -12.71 5.20
N ARG A 299 -20.17 -13.07 5.12
CA ARG A 299 -21.16 -12.79 6.17
C ARG A 299 -20.85 -13.56 7.44
N ASP A 300 -20.52 -14.84 7.34
CA ASP A 300 -20.22 -15.70 8.49
C ASP A 300 -18.99 -15.18 9.23
N ARG A 301 -17.90 -14.87 8.50
CA ARG A 301 -16.71 -14.27 9.11
C ARG A 301 -17.00 -12.94 9.80
N HIS A 302 -17.88 -12.11 9.23
CA HIS A 302 -18.30 -10.88 9.88
C HIS A 302 -19.19 -11.11 11.11
N ALA A 303 -20.05 -12.13 11.09
CA ALA A 303 -20.87 -12.51 12.23
C ALA A 303 -20.00 -13.03 13.38
N ASP A 304 -19.06 -13.92 13.10
CA ASP A 304 -18.12 -14.47 14.08
C ASP A 304 -17.23 -13.37 14.69
N SER A 305 -16.72 -12.46 13.85
CA SER A 305 -15.94 -11.31 14.31
C SER A 305 -16.75 -10.36 15.19
N ARG A 306 -18.06 -10.21 14.96
CA ARG A 306 -18.95 -9.41 15.81
C ARG A 306 -19.37 -10.14 17.08
N ALA A 307 -19.55 -11.46 17.03
CA ALA A 307 -19.90 -12.26 18.20
C ALA A 307 -18.75 -12.31 19.21
N SER A 308 -17.51 -12.29 18.71
CA SER A 308 -16.28 -12.29 19.52
C SER A 308 -15.76 -10.88 19.85
N GLU A 309 -16.48 -9.81 19.46
CA GLU A 309 -16.01 -8.44 19.70
C GLU A 309 -16.05 -8.08 21.19
N THR A 310 -14.95 -7.49 21.68
CA THR A 310 -14.92 -6.90 23.03
C THR A 310 -15.75 -5.62 23.08
N TYR A 311 -16.19 -5.20 24.27
CA TYR A 311 -16.96 -3.97 24.44
C TYR A 311 -16.27 -2.73 23.84
N THR A 312 -14.96 -2.58 24.04
CA THR A 312 -14.19 -1.44 23.49
C THR A 312 -14.11 -1.49 21.97
N GLN A 313 -13.93 -2.66 21.36
CA GLN A 313 -13.97 -2.85 19.92
C GLN A 313 -15.35 -2.52 19.34
N ARG A 314 -16.43 -2.95 20.03
CA ARG A 314 -17.81 -2.62 19.66
C ARG A 314 -18.07 -1.12 19.66
N GLU A 315 -17.70 -0.43 20.74
CA GLU A 315 -17.87 1.02 20.86
C GLU A 315 -17.07 1.77 19.80
N ALA A 316 -15.81 1.38 19.56
CA ALA A 316 -14.99 1.95 18.49
C ALA A 316 -15.64 1.75 17.10
N ARG A 317 -16.16 0.54 16.82
CA ARG A 317 -16.87 0.23 15.57
C ARG A 317 -18.14 1.08 15.42
N LEU A 318 -18.95 1.20 16.48
CA LEU A 318 -20.18 2.00 16.46
C LEU A 318 -19.89 3.50 16.33
N CYS A 319 -18.86 4.00 17.00
CA CYS A 319 -18.39 5.38 16.86
C CYS A 319 -17.98 5.66 15.41
N LEU A 320 -17.14 4.80 14.82
CA LEU A 320 -16.73 4.92 13.43
C LEU A 320 -17.92 4.84 12.46
N GLN A 321 -18.88 3.95 12.73
CA GLN A 321 -20.10 3.83 11.94
C GLN A 321 -20.95 5.10 12.00
N ARG A 322 -21.11 5.72 13.18
CA ARG A 322 -21.82 7.00 13.36
C ARG A 322 -21.10 8.13 12.62
N SER A 323 -19.77 8.23 12.74
CA SER A 323 -18.97 9.24 12.02
C SER A 323 -19.07 9.08 10.51
N ARG A 324 -19.00 7.84 9.99
CA ARG A 324 -19.18 7.55 8.56
C ARG A 324 -20.58 7.90 8.08
N ALA A 325 -21.62 7.58 8.86
CA ALA A 325 -23.00 7.93 8.51
C ALA A 325 -23.21 9.45 8.51
N SER A 326 -22.64 10.16 9.49
CA SER A 326 -22.67 11.63 9.54
C SER A 326 -21.95 12.25 8.33
N PHE A 327 -20.76 11.75 8.01
CA PHE A 327 -20.00 12.23 6.86
C PHE A 327 -20.75 11.96 5.54
N SER A 328 -21.27 10.74 5.36
CA SER A 328 -22.09 10.38 4.19
C SER A 328 -23.27 11.33 4.04
N ARG A 329 -23.99 11.64 5.13
CA ARG A 329 -25.12 12.59 5.11
C ARG A 329 -24.70 14.03 4.80
N SER A 330 -23.48 14.43 5.17
CA SER A 330 -22.97 15.78 4.90
C SER A 330 -22.60 16.00 3.44
N ILE A 331 -22.28 14.92 2.71
CA ILE A 331 -21.91 14.97 1.29
C ILE A 331 -23.06 14.56 0.36
N GLU A 332 -24.19 14.08 0.90
CA GLU A 332 -25.41 13.78 0.15
C GLU A 332 -25.82 14.99 -0.68
N ASP A 333 -26.09 14.76 -1.97
CA ASP A 333 -26.77 15.75 -2.79
C ASP A 333 -28.27 15.85 -2.42
N ASP A 334 -28.96 16.84 -2.98
CA ASP A 334 -30.36 17.10 -2.64
C ASP A 334 -31.29 15.95 -3.08
N GLU A 335 -30.96 15.25 -4.17
CA GLU A 335 -31.77 14.13 -4.68
C GLU A 335 -31.58 12.87 -3.82
N GLU A 336 -30.33 12.55 -3.46
CA GLU A 336 -29.98 11.50 -2.52
C GLU A 336 -30.63 11.75 -1.14
N ARG A 337 -30.62 13.00 -0.67
CA ARG A 337 -31.25 13.39 0.59
C ARG A 337 -32.78 13.22 0.54
N GLU A 338 -33.43 13.64 -0.55
CA GLU A 338 -34.87 13.52 -0.69
C GLU A 338 -35.30 12.06 -0.85
N THR A 339 -34.55 11.25 -1.61
CA THR A 339 -34.82 9.81 -1.74
C THR A 339 -34.66 9.08 -0.40
N ARG A 340 -33.63 9.40 0.39
CA ARG A 340 -33.47 8.90 1.76
C ARG A 340 -34.65 9.32 2.64
N SER A 341 -34.98 10.61 2.66
CA SER A 341 -36.06 11.15 3.50
C SER A 341 -37.45 10.63 3.10
N ARG A 342 -37.68 10.37 1.80
CA ARG A 342 -38.89 9.71 1.30
C ARG A 342 -38.94 8.24 1.73
N ARG A 343 -37.82 7.52 1.65
CA ARG A 343 -37.73 6.14 2.15
C ARG A 343 -37.99 6.08 3.65
N ASP A 344 -37.36 6.95 4.43
CA ASP A 344 -37.54 7.03 5.90
C ASP A 344 -39.01 7.31 6.25
N ARG A 345 -39.64 8.29 5.57
CA ARG A 345 -41.08 8.59 5.75
C ARG A 345 -41.97 7.40 5.39
N SER A 346 -41.68 6.71 4.27
CA SER A 346 -42.45 5.55 3.83
C SER A 346 -42.31 4.36 4.78
N GLN A 347 -41.10 4.08 5.26
CA GLN A 347 -40.84 3.02 6.24
C GLN A 347 -41.54 3.32 7.57
N HIS A 348 -41.47 4.56 8.04
CA HIS A 348 -42.18 4.97 9.24
C HIS A 348 -43.71 4.91 9.07
N ALA A 349 -44.24 5.24 7.89
CA ALA A 349 -45.66 5.07 7.59
C ALA A 349 -46.09 3.59 7.57
N LEU A 350 -45.29 2.71 6.95
CA LEU A 350 -45.50 1.26 6.97
C LEU A 350 -45.46 0.69 8.39
N SER A 351 -44.45 1.07 9.17
CA SER A 351 -44.35 0.69 10.59
C SER A 351 -45.60 1.11 11.35
N ARG A 352 -46.12 2.33 11.11
CA ARG A 352 -47.37 2.81 11.73
C ARG A 352 -48.61 2.03 11.30
N SER A 353 -48.70 1.64 10.03
CA SER A 353 -49.85 0.85 9.55
C SER A 353 -49.87 -0.57 10.09
N LEU A 354 -48.71 -1.09 10.50
CA LEU A 354 -48.56 -2.43 11.09
C LEU A 354 -48.56 -2.39 12.63
N GLU A 355 -48.69 -1.22 13.26
CA GLU A 355 -48.77 -1.10 14.73
C GLU A 355 -50.05 -1.81 15.24
N THR A 356 -49.86 -2.73 16.18
CA THR A 356 -50.97 -3.32 16.96
C THR A 356 -51.67 -2.24 17.80
N ASP A 357 -52.90 -2.50 18.25
CA ASP A 357 -53.63 -1.53 19.09
C ASP A 357 -52.89 -1.24 20.41
N GLU A 358 -52.29 -2.26 21.04
CA GLU A 358 -51.45 -2.11 22.24
C GLU A 358 -50.26 -1.18 22.01
N GLN A 359 -49.54 -1.34 20.89
CA GLN A 359 -48.43 -0.46 20.52
C GLN A 359 -48.89 0.97 20.23
N ARG A 360 -50.09 1.14 19.65
CA ARG A 360 -50.69 2.46 19.42
C ARG A 360 -51.04 3.15 20.73
N GLU A 361 -51.58 2.43 21.70
CA GLU A 361 -51.89 2.93 23.03
C GLU A 361 -50.62 3.28 23.82
N GLU A 362 -49.62 2.39 23.82
CA GLU A 362 -48.34 2.64 24.47
C GLU A 362 -47.67 3.90 23.91
N ARG A 363 -47.72 4.11 22.59
CA ARG A 363 -47.23 5.34 21.95
C ARG A 363 -48.00 6.59 22.37
N ARG A 364 -49.33 6.50 22.54
CA ARG A 364 -50.15 7.61 23.03
C ARG A 364 -49.81 7.91 24.49
N ALA A 365 -49.72 6.89 25.34
CA ALA A 365 -49.33 7.02 26.74
C ALA A 365 -47.91 7.59 26.87
N ALA A 366 -46.95 7.16 26.04
CA ALA A 366 -45.60 7.72 26.02
C ALA A 366 -45.58 9.20 25.65
N ARG A 367 -46.43 9.63 24.69
CA ARG A 367 -46.60 11.06 24.37
C ARG A 367 -47.21 11.83 25.53
N GLN A 368 -48.21 11.27 26.22
CA GLN A 368 -48.83 11.88 27.40
C GLN A 368 -47.80 12.06 28.52
N ARG A 369 -47.05 11.01 28.87
CA ARG A 369 -45.96 11.08 29.86
C ARG A 369 -44.92 12.14 29.53
N TYR A 370 -44.55 12.26 28.25
CA TYR A 370 -43.62 13.30 27.80
C TYR A 370 -44.18 14.72 28.01
N HIS A 371 -45.47 14.93 27.71
CA HIS A 371 -46.13 16.21 27.92
C HIS A 371 -46.31 16.54 29.41
N GLU A 372 -46.63 15.55 30.24
CA GLU A 372 -46.68 15.70 31.71
C GLU A 372 -45.30 16.08 32.25
N LEU A 373 -44.23 15.35 31.89
CA LEU A 373 -42.87 15.68 32.28
C LEU A 373 -42.44 17.10 31.88
N LEU A 374 -42.81 17.54 30.67
CA LEU A 374 -42.57 18.92 30.24
C LEU A 374 -43.41 19.94 31.03
N GLY A 375 -44.65 19.59 31.36
CA GLY A 375 -45.53 20.39 32.20
C GLY A 375 -44.96 20.56 33.61
N ASP A 376 -44.55 19.46 34.23
CA ASP A 376 -43.95 19.40 35.56
C ASP A 376 -42.60 20.13 35.61
N ALA A 377 -41.78 20.00 34.56
CA ALA A 377 -40.56 20.78 34.45
C ALA A 377 -40.85 22.28 34.32
N SER A 378 -41.89 22.65 33.56
CA SER A 378 -42.30 24.05 33.39
C SER A 378 -42.84 24.64 34.70
N THR A 379 -43.68 23.90 35.43
CA THR A 379 -44.22 24.32 36.72
C THR A 379 -43.12 24.39 37.78
N HIS A 380 -42.21 23.43 37.83
CA HIS A 380 -41.03 23.47 38.71
C HIS A 380 -40.16 24.70 38.42
N LEU A 381 -39.89 25.00 37.14
CA LEU A 381 -39.15 26.22 36.75
C LEU A 381 -39.89 27.52 37.05
N SER A 382 -41.22 27.49 37.17
CA SER A 382 -42.04 28.64 37.59
C SER A 382 -42.00 28.80 39.11
N GLN A 383 -42.23 27.73 39.87
CA GLN A 383 -42.16 27.73 41.33
C GLN A 383 -40.77 28.14 41.83
N GLU A 384 -39.72 27.67 41.18
CA GLU A 384 -38.36 28.08 41.53
C GLU A 384 -38.11 29.56 41.22
N ARG A 385 -38.71 30.10 40.14
CA ARG A 385 -38.68 31.55 39.86
C ARG A 385 -39.39 32.35 40.96
N ASP A 386 -40.56 31.90 41.40
CA ASP A 386 -41.35 32.57 42.44
C ASP A 386 -40.64 32.51 43.81
N ARG A 387 -40.06 31.36 44.16
CA ARG A 387 -39.22 31.20 45.36
C ARG A 387 -38.01 32.13 45.35
N ILE A 388 -37.32 32.24 44.21
CA ILE A 388 -36.20 33.17 44.05
C ILE A 388 -36.68 34.62 44.19
N GLN A 389 -37.86 34.96 43.68
CA GLN A 389 -38.44 36.30 43.84
C GLN A 389 -38.81 36.62 45.29
N GLU A 390 -39.37 35.66 46.02
CA GLU A 390 -39.72 35.81 47.44
C GLU A 390 -38.46 36.02 48.29
N ILE A 391 -37.42 35.21 48.08
CA ILE A 391 -36.12 35.39 48.74
C ILE A 391 -35.55 36.78 48.44
N ARG A 392 -35.56 37.21 47.16
CA ARG A 392 -35.10 38.55 46.74
C ARG A 392 -35.94 39.68 47.34
N GLY A 393 -37.22 39.44 47.66
CA GLY A 393 -38.10 40.40 48.32
C GLY A 393 -37.72 40.68 49.77
N THR A 394 -37.13 39.69 50.46
CA THR A 394 -36.67 39.80 51.86
C THR A 394 -35.29 40.40 52.03
N TRP A 395 -34.59 40.68 50.93
CA TRP A 395 -33.22 41.21 50.97
C TRP A 395 -33.17 42.70 51.30
N SER A 396 -32.15 43.09 52.06
CA SER A 396 -31.82 44.51 52.27
C SER A 396 -31.31 45.16 50.98
N ASP A 397 -31.31 46.50 50.93
CA ASP A 397 -30.85 47.24 49.75
C ASP A 397 -29.38 46.94 49.40
N GLU A 398 -28.52 46.72 50.40
CA GLU A 398 -27.13 46.28 50.22
C GLU A 398 -27.03 44.88 49.59
N GLN A 399 -27.87 43.93 50.04
CA GLN A 399 -27.91 42.58 49.48
C GLN A 399 -28.44 42.57 48.04
N ARG A 400 -29.43 43.41 47.73
CA ARG A 400 -29.94 43.62 46.38
C ARG A 400 -28.87 44.21 45.46
N ALA A 401 -28.13 45.22 45.91
CA ALA A 401 -27.04 45.82 45.15
C ALA A 401 -25.90 44.82 44.88
N ALA A 402 -25.50 44.03 45.87
CA ALA A 402 -24.46 43.01 45.74
C ALA A 402 -24.84 41.91 44.72
N GLN A 403 -26.09 41.45 44.69
CA GLN A 403 -26.54 40.46 43.72
C GLN A 403 -26.68 41.04 42.31
N VAL A 404 -27.15 42.28 42.15
CA VAL A 404 -27.23 42.92 40.83
C VAL A 404 -25.82 43.02 40.22
N GLU A 405 -24.82 43.34 41.05
CA GLU A 405 -23.43 43.36 40.60
C GLU A 405 -22.91 41.94 40.28
N GLN A 406 -23.28 40.92 41.07
CA GLN A 406 -22.95 39.52 40.77
C GLN A 406 -23.63 38.99 39.48
N ASP A 407 -24.89 39.33 39.24
CA ASP A 407 -25.64 38.98 38.03
C ASP A 407 -25.06 39.72 36.80
N ARG A 408 -24.60 40.96 36.98
CA ARG A 408 -23.85 41.73 35.97
C ARG A 408 -22.52 41.07 35.64
N LEU A 409 -21.76 40.63 36.64
CA LEU A 409 -20.52 39.87 36.46
C LEU A 409 -20.78 38.54 35.74
N ARG A 410 -21.82 37.79 36.13
CA ARG A 410 -22.21 36.54 35.45
C ARG A 410 -22.62 36.76 33.99
N ARG A 411 -23.35 37.84 33.68
CA ARG A 411 -23.70 38.18 32.29
C ARG A 411 -22.48 38.58 31.48
N ASN A 412 -21.54 39.32 32.05
CA ASN A 412 -20.28 39.67 31.38
C ASN A 412 -19.44 38.42 31.10
N VAL A 413 -19.35 37.48 32.05
CA VAL A 413 -18.65 36.20 31.87
C VAL A 413 -19.31 35.33 30.78
N ASN A 414 -20.64 35.27 30.76
CA ASN A 414 -21.36 34.53 29.70
C ASN A 414 -21.27 35.24 28.34
N GLN A 415 -21.27 36.58 28.27
CA GLN A 415 -21.05 37.33 27.02
C GLN A 415 -19.65 37.10 26.47
N LEU A 416 -18.62 37.12 27.32
CA LEU A 416 -17.24 36.78 26.95
C LEU A 416 -17.10 35.31 26.50
N SER A 417 -17.97 34.42 26.96
CA SER A 417 -18.00 33.01 26.55
C SER A 417 -18.77 32.75 25.26
N THR A 418 -19.56 33.71 24.76
CA THR A 418 -20.40 33.55 23.55
C THR A 418 -20.00 34.45 22.38
N SER A 419 -19.02 35.34 22.56
CA SER A 419 -18.42 36.08 21.44
C SER A 419 -17.36 35.23 20.74
N ASP A 420 -17.82 34.29 19.91
CA ASP A 420 -17.05 33.78 18.77
C ASP A 420 -17.01 34.87 17.66
N GLU A 421 -16.50 36.05 18.00
CA GLU A 421 -16.17 37.09 17.02
C GLU A 421 -14.70 37.43 17.19
N GLU A 422 -13.95 37.02 16.17
CA GLU A 422 -12.56 37.33 15.86
C GLU A 422 -12.22 38.79 16.16
N SER A 423 -11.64 39.08 17.32
CA SER A 423 -11.12 40.41 17.67
C SER A 423 -9.78 40.31 18.39
N THR A 424 -8.74 40.52 17.58
CA THR A 424 -7.48 41.21 17.88
C THR A 424 -6.89 41.09 19.28
N VAL A 425 -5.76 40.37 19.35
CA VAL A 425 -4.51 40.76 20.04
C VAL A 425 -4.58 42.15 20.65
N TYR A 426 -4.74 42.27 21.98
CA TYR A 426 -3.89 43.01 22.93
C TYR A 426 -4.48 42.90 24.35
N ASP A 427 -3.56 42.84 25.33
CA ASP A 427 -3.73 43.04 26.78
C ASP A 427 -4.37 41.93 27.64
N ILE A 428 -3.67 40.80 27.70
CA ILE A 428 -3.73 39.85 28.82
C ILE A 428 -2.68 40.26 29.85
N GLU A 429 -2.90 41.38 30.57
CA GLU A 429 -2.02 41.76 31.70
C GLU A 429 -2.73 41.88 33.04
N GLU A 430 -4.08 41.92 33.12
CA GLU A 430 -4.68 42.35 34.39
C GLU A 430 -5.20 41.30 35.37
N GLN A 431 -5.63 40.07 35.03
CA GLN A 431 -6.18 39.18 36.10
C GLN A 431 -5.86 37.67 35.94
N PRO A 432 -4.68 37.21 36.41
CA PRO A 432 -4.26 35.80 36.32
C PRO A 432 -5.03 34.79 37.21
N TRP A 433 -5.98 35.24 38.03
CA TRP A 433 -6.63 34.39 39.05
C TRP A 433 -8.01 33.84 38.67
N LEU A 434 -8.63 34.32 37.59
CA LEU A 434 -9.98 33.90 37.19
C LEU A 434 -10.07 32.45 36.66
N ASN A 435 -8.94 31.80 36.36
CA ASN A 435 -8.87 30.48 35.72
C ASN A 435 -8.11 29.41 36.54
N LYS A 436 -8.23 29.39 37.87
CA LYS A 436 -7.51 28.40 38.72
C LYS A 436 -8.31 27.22 39.25
N GLU A 437 -9.61 27.11 38.97
CA GLU A 437 -10.28 25.80 39.06
C GLU A 437 -9.70 24.89 37.98
N GLY A 438 -8.79 24.00 38.37
CA GLY A 438 -8.13 23.06 37.46
C GLY A 438 -6.71 23.44 37.00
N SER A 439 -6.12 24.55 37.45
CA SER A 439 -4.73 24.89 37.09
C SER A 439 -3.68 23.92 37.65
N GLY A 440 -4.08 23.02 38.55
CA GLY A 440 -3.27 21.86 38.95
C GLY A 440 -3.08 20.83 37.83
N PHE A 441 -3.94 20.85 36.80
CA PHE A 441 -3.93 19.92 35.68
C PHE A 441 -3.39 20.51 34.37
N MET A 442 -3.15 21.83 34.31
CA MET A 442 -2.59 22.49 33.12
C MET A 442 -1.56 23.55 33.52
N TYR A 443 -0.28 23.17 33.51
CA TYR A 443 0.84 24.09 33.72
C TYR A 443 1.01 25.02 32.52
N ASN A 444 0.77 26.32 32.72
CA ASN A 444 1.04 27.33 31.69
C ASN A 444 2.41 27.99 31.94
N VAL A 445 3.38 27.72 31.05
CA VAL A 445 4.77 28.23 31.11
C VAL A 445 4.86 29.76 31.08
N ALA A 446 3.85 30.44 30.51
CA ALA A 446 3.87 31.90 30.36
C ALA A 446 3.61 32.65 31.67
N ILE A 447 3.22 31.95 32.75
CA ILE A 447 2.91 32.57 34.04
C ILE A 447 4.12 32.41 34.97
N ASN A 448 4.66 33.53 35.47
CA ASN A 448 5.72 33.51 36.49
C ASN A 448 5.14 33.22 37.88
N TYR A 449 4.89 31.95 38.19
CA TYR A 449 4.29 31.53 39.47
C TYR A 449 5.11 31.90 40.71
N ALA A 450 6.42 32.13 40.57
CA ALA A 450 7.30 32.50 41.69
C ALA A 450 7.00 33.91 42.25
N ALA A 451 6.40 34.79 41.44
CA ALA A 451 6.06 36.15 41.84
C ALA A 451 4.76 36.26 42.67
N TYR A 452 3.93 35.21 42.72
CA TYR A 452 2.54 35.30 43.18
C TYR A 452 2.18 34.34 44.33
N GLY A 453 3.18 33.74 44.99
CA GLY A 453 2.98 32.99 46.23
C GLY A 453 4.21 32.19 46.64
N ASN A 454 4.45 32.04 47.95
CA ASN A 454 5.44 31.11 48.52
C ASN A 454 4.98 29.67 48.31
N ILE A 455 4.99 29.21 47.06
CA ILE A 455 4.93 27.80 46.71
C ILE A 455 6.36 27.31 47.00
N GLY A 456 6.60 26.76 48.20
CA GLY A 456 7.93 26.39 48.67
C GLY A 456 8.71 25.48 47.70
N ALA A 457 9.98 25.20 48.00
CA ALA A 457 10.83 24.41 47.12
C ALA A 457 10.26 23.00 46.84
N LEU A 458 10.48 22.52 45.61
CA LEU A 458 10.15 21.16 45.15
C LEU A 458 11.14 20.15 45.77
N GLU A 459 10.96 19.85 47.06
CA GLU A 459 11.89 19.03 47.85
C GLU A 459 11.43 17.57 47.99
N GLU A 460 10.14 17.28 47.79
CA GLU A 460 9.61 15.92 47.90
C GLU A 460 9.69 15.17 46.57
N VAL A 461 10.02 13.88 46.59
CA VAL A 461 10.08 13.04 45.40
C VAL A 461 8.82 12.19 45.32
N CYS A 462 8.13 12.20 44.18
CA CYS A 462 6.98 11.33 43.95
C CYS A 462 7.41 9.85 43.92
N ALA A 463 6.77 9.02 44.74
CA ALA A 463 7.04 7.58 44.78
C ALA A 463 6.69 6.84 43.46
N HIS A 464 5.83 7.41 42.61
CA HIS A 464 5.34 6.75 41.40
C HIS A 464 6.15 7.09 40.14
N CYS A 465 6.52 8.36 39.94
CA CYS A 465 7.25 8.80 38.74
C CYS A 465 8.61 9.47 39.02
N GLN A 466 9.04 9.53 40.27
CA GLN A 466 10.30 10.16 40.71
C GLN A 466 10.46 11.66 40.40
N ALA A 467 9.41 12.32 39.88
CA ALA A 467 9.40 13.77 39.72
C ALA A 467 9.42 14.47 41.09
N ARG A 468 10.11 15.62 41.17
CA ARG A 468 10.06 16.48 42.35
C ARG A 468 8.67 17.14 42.45
N LYS A 469 8.09 17.19 43.64
CA LYS A 469 6.75 17.68 43.94
C LYS A 469 6.75 18.60 45.17
N TRP A 470 5.67 19.35 45.36
CA TRP A 470 5.52 20.21 46.53
C TRP A 470 5.04 19.43 47.76
N LYS A 471 5.41 19.92 48.95
CA LYS A 471 4.94 19.38 50.22
C LYS A 471 3.41 19.51 50.32
N GLY A 472 2.72 18.38 50.42
CA GLY A 472 1.26 18.30 50.47
C GLY A 472 0.55 18.04 49.13
N GLU A 473 1.30 17.88 48.03
CA GLU A 473 0.71 17.51 46.74
C GLU A 473 0.26 16.04 46.72
N PRO A 474 -1.01 15.74 46.35
CA PRO A 474 -1.53 14.38 46.31
C PRO A 474 -0.80 13.54 45.26
N ASN A 475 -0.53 12.29 45.61
CA ASN A 475 0.13 11.34 44.73
C ASN A 475 -0.71 11.14 43.45
N GLY A 476 -0.11 11.36 42.28
CA GLY A 476 -0.76 11.20 40.98
C GLY A 476 -0.88 12.48 40.15
N MET A 477 -0.83 13.67 40.77
CA MET A 477 -0.87 14.96 40.04
C MET A 477 0.32 15.13 39.06
N CYS A 478 1.52 14.73 39.48
CA CYS A 478 2.70 14.68 38.60
C CYS A 478 2.69 13.53 37.58
N CYS A 479 1.85 12.51 37.76
CA CYS A 479 1.79 11.32 36.90
C CYS A 479 0.74 11.42 35.80
N ALA A 480 -0.28 12.26 35.98
CA ALA A 480 -1.45 12.32 35.11
C ALA A 480 -1.24 13.10 33.80
N SER A 481 -0.16 13.87 33.64
CA SER A 481 0.20 14.55 32.38
C SER A 481 1.66 15.02 32.31
N GLY A 482 2.52 14.59 33.24
CA GLY A 482 3.91 15.06 33.36
C GLY A 482 3.98 16.48 33.96
N LYS A 483 4.57 16.58 35.15
CA LYS A 483 5.10 17.85 35.66
C LYS A 483 6.50 18.09 35.14
#